data_AF-A0A8H3XA55-F1
#
_entry.id   AF-A0A8H3XA55-F1
#
_cell.length_a   1.000
_cell.length_b   1.000
_cell.length_c   1.000
_cell.angle_alpha   90.00
_cell.angle_beta   90.00
_cell.angle_gamma   90.00
#
_symmetry.space_group_name_H-M   'P 1'
#
loop_
_entity.id
_entity.type
_entity.pdbx_description
1 polymer ?
#
loop_
_entity_poly.entity_id
_entity_poly.type
_entity_poly.pdbx_seq_one_letter_code
_entity_poly.pdbx_strand_id
1 'polypeptide(L)' 'MAGKDSFYLRVCVHPFHVIRINKILSCASANRSQTGMRSAFSKPTGTVACIDIEQIIFSVRIKITSRWL' A
#
# COMPACT_ATOMS: atom_id res chain seq x y z
N MET A 1 17.06 26.67 1.45
CA MET A 1 16.44 25.70 2.38
C MET A 1 15.06 25.35 1.83
N ALA A 2 14.74 24.05 1.68
CA ALA A 2 13.43 23.62 1.21
C ALA A 2 12.46 23.54 2.40
N GLY A 3 11.55 24.50 2.50
CA GLY A 3 10.48 24.49 3.51
C GLY A 3 9.30 23.62 3.07
N LYS A 4 8.35 23.37 3.99
CA LYS A 4 7.14 22.57 3.74
C LYS A 4 6.32 23.06 2.53
N ASP A 5 6.35 24.37 2.27
CA ASP A 5 5.62 25.00 1.16
C ASP A 5 6.45 25.16 -0.12
N SER A 6 7.69 24.66 -0.14
CA SER A 6 8.60 24.78 -1.28
C SER A 6 8.38 23.71 -2.36
N PHE A 7 7.55 22.70 -2.09
CA PHE A 7 7.30 21.58 -2.99
C PHE A 7 5.82 21.19 -3.00
N TYR A 8 5.36 20.67 -4.13
CA TYR A 8 4.06 20.02 -4.26
C TYR A 8 4.28 18.54 -4.54
N LEU A 9 3.88 17.69 -3.59
CA LEU A 9 3.94 16.24 -3.73
C LEU A 9 2.53 15.71 -4.00
N ARG A 10 2.40 14.90 -5.04
CA ARG A 10 1.18 14.15 -5.36
C ARG A 10 1.45 12.65 -5.29
N VAL A 11 0.59 11.94 -4.55
CA VAL A 11 0.48 10.49 -4.65
C VAL A 11 -0.36 10.18 -5.88
N CYS A 12 0.24 9.54 -6.88
CA CYS A 12 -0.43 9.28 -8.16
C CYS A 12 -1.28 8.01 -8.11
N VAL A 13 -0.92 7.05 -7.25
CA VAL A 13 -1.55 5.73 -7.18
C VAL A 13 -2.41 5.60 -5.92
N HIS A 14 -3.60 5.05 -6.08
CA HIS A 14 -4.57 4.86 -5.00
C HIS A 14 -4.80 3.37 -4.77
N PRO A 15 -4.84 2.90 -3.51
CA PRO A 15 -4.99 1.49 -3.21
C PRO A 15 -6.47 1.07 -3.28
N PHE A 16 -6.89 0.51 -4.41
CA PHE A 16 -8.25 0.00 -4.59
C PHE A 16 -8.35 -1.52 -4.50
N HIS A 17 -7.24 -2.24 -4.69
CA HIS A 17 -7.27 -3.69 -4.74
C HIS A 17 -7.29 -4.28 -3.32
N VAL A 18 -8.31 -5.08 -2.99
CA VAL A 18 -8.47 -5.65 -1.65
C VAL A 18 -7.78 -7.01 -1.55
N ILE A 19 -6.82 -7.13 -0.64
CA ILE A 19 -6.17 -8.40 -0.29
C ILE A 19 -7.00 -9.11 0.78
N ARG A 20 -7.15 -10.43 0.61
CA ARG A 20 -7.83 -11.31 1.55
C ARG A 20 -6.84 -12.32 2.14
N ILE A 21 -6.94 -12.57 3.45
CA ILE A 21 -6.04 -13.49 4.17
C ILE A 21 -6.85 -14.51 4.96
N ASN A 22 -6.56 -15.80 4.75
CA ASN A 22 -7.13 -16.87 5.57
C ASN A 22 -6.27 -17.00 6.84
N LYS A 23 -6.68 -16.31 7.91
CA LYS A 23 -5.88 -16.23 9.13
C LYS A 23 -5.86 -17.58 9.87
N ILE A 24 -4.67 -18.16 9.99
CA ILE A 24 -4.43 -19.35 10.80
C ILE A 24 -4.33 -18.93 12.27
N LEU A 25 -5.01 -19.65 13.16
CA LEU A 25 -4.98 -19.36 14.59
C LEU A 25 -3.66 -19.86 15.18
N SER A 26 -2.96 -19.00 15.92
CA SER A 26 -1.70 -19.35 16.60
C SER A 26 -1.87 -19.67 18.10
N CYS A 27 -3.09 -19.57 18.61
CA CYS A 27 -3.38 -19.72 20.04
C CYS A 27 -3.41 -21.20 20.49
N ALA A 28 -3.31 -21.45 21.80
CA ALA A 28 -3.48 -22.79 22.36
C ALA A 28 -4.82 -23.40 21.91
N SER A 29 -4.80 -24.68 21.52
CA SER A 29 -5.96 -25.37 20.93
C SER A 29 -6.43 -24.87 19.56
N ALA A 30 -5.56 -24.21 18.77
CA ALA A 30 -5.86 -23.83 17.38
C ALA A 30 -6.32 -25.01 16.52
N ASN A 31 -5.70 -26.18 16.68
CA ASN A 31 -6.04 -27.40 15.92
C ASN A 31 -7.48 -27.89 16.16
N ARG A 32 -8.09 -27.54 17.30
CA ARG A 32 -9.48 -27.92 17.62
C ARG A 32 -10.49 -26.87 17.13
N SER A 33 -10.08 -25.61 17.06
CA SER A 33 -10.97 -24.48 16.76
C SER A 33 -10.88 -23.99 15.32
N GLN A 34 -9.86 -24.42 14.58
CA GLN A 34 -9.63 -24.04 13.19
C GLN A 34 -10.08 -25.14 12.23
N THR A 35 -10.68 -24.75 11.11
CA THR A 35 -11.12 -25.65 10.04
C THR A 35 -10.04 -25.90 8.97
N GLY A 36 -8.79 -25.52 9.25
CA GLY A 36 -7.68 -25.56 8.30
C GLY A 36 -7.98 -24.79 7.01
N MET A 37 -8.00 -25.51 5.89
CA MET A 37 -8.28 -24.96 4.55
C MET A 37 -9.72 -25.19 4.06
N ARG A 38 -10.60 -25.75 4.90
CA ARG A 38 -12.02 -25.89 4.54
C ARG A 38 -12.68 -24.50 4.50
N SER A 39 -13.36 -24.18 3.41
CA SER A 39 -13.93 -22.85 3.15
C SER A 39 -12.88 -21.72 3.22
N ALA A 40 -11.75 -21.92 2.54
CA ALA A 40 -10.60 -21.00 2.56
C ALA A 40 -10.84 -19.61 1.93
N PHE A 41 -12.07 -19.29 1.50
CA PHE A 41 -12.37 -17.94 1.04
C PHE A 41 -12.28 -16.97 2.21
N SER A 42 -11.28 -16.10 2.12
CA SER A 42 -10.76 -15.32 3.22
C SER A 42 -11.48 -13.99 3.40
N LYS A 43 -11.29 -13.39 4.58
CA LYS A 43 -11.78 -12.04 4.88
C LYS A 43 -10.84 -10.98 4.31
N PRO A 44 -11.36 -9.82 3.87
CA PRO A 44 -10.53 -8.70 3.46
C PRO A 44 -9.70 -8.18 4.64
N THR A 45 -8.40 -7.95 4.45
CA THR A 45 -7.48 -7.51 5.52
C THR A 45 -6.82 -6.17 5.20
N GLY A 46 -6.60 -5.86 3.93
CA GLY A 46 -5.98 -4.60 3.52
C GLY A 46 -6.21 -4.28 2.06
N THR A 47 -5.82 -3.07 1.66
CA THR A 47 -5.86 -2.60 0.29
C THR A 47 -4.46 -2.37 -0.24
N VAL A 48 -4.23 -2.67 -1.52
CA VAL A 48 -2.98 -2.42 -2.21
C VAL A 48 -3.20 -1.66 -3.51
N ALA A 49 -2.14 -0.96 -3.90
CA ALA A 49 -2.01 -0.32 -5.19
C ALA A 49 -1.35 -1.30 -6.16
N CYS A 50 -2.05 -1.68 -7.23
CA CYS A 50 -1.47 -2.46 -8.33
C CYS A 50 -0.81 -1.49 -9.31
N ILE A 51 0.44 -1.75 -9.67
CA ILE A 51 1.30 -0.83 -10.43
C ILE A 51 2.02 -1.63 -11.53
N ASP A 52 2.08 -1.07 -12.73
CA ASP A 52 2.81 -1.62 -13.87
C ASP A 52 4.26 -1.12 -13.94
N ILE A 53 5.08 -1.79 -14.76
CA ILE A 53 6.47 -1.38 -15.00
C ILE A 53 6.47 0.06 -15.56
N GLU A 54 7.36 0.91 -15.02
CA GLU A 54 7.49 2.34 -15.36
C GLU A 54 6.32 3.26 -14.97
N GLN A 55 5.34 2.79 -14.19
CA GLN A 55 4.26 3.64 -13.70
C GLN A 55 4.73 4.56 -12.55
N ILE A 56 4.36 5.84 -12.64
CA ILE A 56 4.75 6.87 -11.67
C ILE A 56 3.96 6.74 -10.37
N ILE A 57 4.67 6.56 -9.24
CA ILE A 57 4.08 6.41 -7.90
C ILE A 57 3.89 7.77 -7.22
N PHE A 58 4.97 8.57 -7.20
CA PHE A 58 4.98 9.91 -6.64
C PHE A 58 5.43 10.91 -7.69
N SER A 59 4.74 12.04 -7.75
CA SER A 59 5.15 13.18 -8.55
C SER A 59 5.47 14.34 -7.61
N VAL A 60 6.66 14.91 -7.75
CA VAL A 60 7.11 16.06 -6.97
C VAL A 60 7.38 17.21 -7.92
N ARG A 61 6.83 18.38 -7.59
CA ARG A 61 7.07 19.64 -8.31
C ARG A 61 7.78 20.60 -7.36
N ILE A 62 8.90 21.15 -7.80
CA ILE A 62 9.65 22.18 -7.09
C ILE A 62 9.87 23.40 -8.01
N LYS A 63 9.94 24.58 -7.42
CA LYS A 63 10.39 25.77 -8.14
C LYS A 63 11.92 25.74 -8.23
N ILE A 64 12.46 25.89 -9.43
CA ILE A 64 13.91 26.12 -9.60
C ILE A 64 14.23 27.49 -9.02
N THR A 65 14.93 27.48 -7.90
CA THR A 65 15.47 28.68 -7.27
C THR A 65 16.88 28.84 -7.83
N SER A 66 17.07 29.84 -8.71
CA SER A 66 18.34 30.26 -9.36
C SER A 66 19.01 29.23 -10.30
N ARG A 67 18.80 29.44 -11.61
CA ARG A 67 19.72 29.00 -12.67
C ARG A 67 20.74 30.13 -12.87
N TRP A 68 21.94 29.96 -12.36
CA TRP A 68 23.07 30.85 -12.64
C TRP A 68 23.58 30.55 -14.06
N LEU A 69 23.51 31.55 -14.94
CA LEU A 69 24.71 31.97 -15.67
C LEU A 69 25.68 32.59 -14.66
#